data_AF-A0A151X8D7-F1
#
_entry.id   AF-A0A151X8D7-F1
#
_cell.length_a   1.000
_cell.length_b   1.000
_cell.length_c   1.000
_cell.angle_alpha   90.00
_cell.angle_beta   90.00
_cell.angle_gamma   90.00
#
_symmetry.space_group_name_H-M   'P 1'
#
loop_
_entity.id
_entity.type
_entity.pdbx_description
1 polymer ?
#
loop_
_entity_poly.entity_id
_entity_poly.type
_entity_poly.pdbx_seq_one_letter_code
_entity_poly.pdbx_strand_id
1 'polypeptide(L)'
;MSRKYTVLTLMIVMITLVTLIQGKSVAQLATCEYSFSYYNGCNTCLCDMFASAWLCTSRWCGDSVILKPPPCLSPERKCIPGKRYFDGCNNCYCTSKSTIFCTKTFCERMHTTTFKLIPMELLPPPPDFWQ
;
A
#
# COMPACT_ATOMS: atom_id res chain seq x y z
N MET A 1 48.22 -25.82 21.00
CA MET A 1 47.02 -24.97 20.94
C MET A 1 45.93 -25.65 21.76
N SER A 2 45.42 -25.04 22.84
CA SER A 2 44.58 -25.74 23.83
C SER A 2 43.26 -26.22 23.21
N ARG A 3 42.80 -27.43 23.58
CA ARG A 3 41.50 -28.01 23.20
C ARG A 3 40.32 -27.03 23.42
N LYS A 4 40.49 -26.09 24.36
CA LYS A 4 39.53 -25.01 24.61
C LYS A 4 39.46 -23.99 23.48
N TYR A 5 40.60 -23.64 22.85
CA TYR A 5 40.64 -22.72 21.73
C TYR A 5 40.05 -23.32 20.46
N THR A 6 40.31 -24.60 20.19
CA THR A 6 39.73 -25.27 19.00
C THR A 6 38.21 -25.40 19.11
N VAL A 7 37.68 -25.70 20.30
CA VAL A 7 36.23 -25.71 20.55
C VAL A 7 35.64 -24.31 20.37
N LEU A 8 36.30 -23.27 20.88
CA LEU A 8 35.83 -21.89 20.74
C LEU A 8 35.82 -21.43 19.28
N THR A 9 36.85 -21.75 18.49
CA THR A 9 36.89 -21.40 17.07
C THR A 9 35.81 -22.13 16.27
N LEU A 10 35.53 -23.40 16.58
CA LEU A 10 34.45 -24.15 15.93
C LEU A 10 33.07 -23.56 16.26
N MET A 11 32.84 -23.15 17.50
CA MET A 11 31.60 -22.48 17.92
C MET A 11 31.38 -21.15 17.17
N ILE A 12 32.42 -20.32 17.05
CA ILE A 12 32.33 -19.04 16.33
C ILE A 12 32.02 -19.28 14.84
N VAL A 13 32.70 -20.23 14.20
CA VAL A 13 32.46 -20.56 12.78
C VAL A 13 31.02 -21.03 12.56
N MET A 14 30.49 -21.88 13.45
CA MET A 14 29.09 -22.33 13.38
C MET A 14 28.10 -21.19 13.57
N ILE A 15 28.35 -20.27 14.50
CA ILE A 15 27.49 -19.08 14.71
C ILE A 15 27.51 -18.19 13.46
N THR A 16 28.68 -17.95 12.87
CA THR A 16 28.79 -17.13 11.63
C THR A 16 28.12 -17.80 10.43
N LEU A 17 28.15 -19.12 10.34
CA LEU A 17 27.41 -19.87 9.31
C LEU A 17 25.91 -19.72 9.52
N VAL A 18 25.41 -19.84 10.76
CA VAL A 18 23.98 -19.69 11.08
C VAL A 18 23.47 -18.28 10.77
N THR A 19 24.23 -17.22 11.08
CA THR A 19 23.80 -15.84 10.78
C THR A 19 23.80 -15.53 9.28
N LEU A 20 24.70 -16.13 8.49
CA LEU A 20 24.67 -16.04 7.02
C LEU A 20 23.43 -16.72 6.41
N ILE A 21 22.95 -17.81 7.01
CA ILE A 21 21.77 -18.55 6.54
C ILE A 21 20.46 -17.84 6.94
N GLN A 22 20.45 -17.15 8.09
CA GLN A 22 19.29 -16.39 8.58
C GLN A 22 19.14 -14.99 7.94
N GLY A 23 20.06 -14.57 7.07
CA GLY A 23 20.00 -13.27 6.37
C GLY A 23 18.86 -13.11 5.35
N LYS A 24 17.86 -14.01 5.33
CA LYS A 24 16.81 -14.00 4.31
C LYS A 24 15.46 -14.43 4.88
N SER A 25 14.74 -13.49 5.47
CA SER A 25 13.26 -13.38 5.44
C SER A 25 12.74 -12.46 6.55
N VAL A 26 13.05 -11.17 6.48
CA VAL A 26 11.99 -10.22 6.84
C VAL A 26 11.12 -10.16 5.60
N ALA A 27 10.00 -10.91 5.63
CA ALA A 27 8.94 -10.74 4.65
C ALA A 27 8.67 -9.24 4.58
N GLN A 28 8.92 -8.66 3.40
CA GLN A 28 8.79 -7.23 3.14
C GLN A 28 7.34 -6.87 3.43
N LEU A 29 7.11 -6.32 4.62
CA LEU A 29 5.79 -5.94 5.11
C LEU A 29 5.23 -4.94 4.10
N ALA A 30 4.03 -5.21 3.58
CA ALA A 30 3.43 -4.54 2.44
C ALA A 30 3.58 -3.01 2.55
N THR A 31 4.46 -2.49 1.69
CA THR A 31 5.05 -1.16 1.73
C THR A 31 4.08 -0.19 1.05
N CYS A 32 3.54 0.82 1.75
CA CYS A 32 2.79 1.89 1.10
C CYS A 32 3.74 2.90 0.40
N GLU A 33 3.26 3.64 -0.59
CA GLU A 33 4.08 4.64 -1.32
C GLU A 33 4.08 5.99 -0.57
N TYR A 34 5.28 6.54 -0.34
CA TYR A 34 5.47 7.83 0.33
C TYR A 34 4.66 8.95 -0.36
N SER A 35 4.12 9.89 0.42
CA SER A 35 3.23 11.00 0.00
C SER A 35 1.78 10.65 -0.35
N PHE A 36 1.39 9.37 -0.29
CA PHE A 36 -0.03 9.02 -0.37
C PHE A 36 -0.75 9.29 0.94
N SER A 37 -1.95 9.86 0.83
CA SER A 37 -2.90 9.95 1.92
C SER A 37 -4.28 9.50 1.46
N TYR A 38 -5.03 8.86 2.34
CA TYR A 38 -6.42 8.50 2.08
C TYR A 38 -7.27 8.76 3.32
N TYR A 39 -8.56 8.98 3.10
CA TYR A 39 -9.55 9.08 4.16
C TYR A 39 -10.27 7.74 4.28
N ASN A 40 -10.21 7.11 5.45
CA ASN A 40 -10.77 5.77 5.66
C ASN A 40 -12.25 5.80 6.07
N GLY A 41 -12.95 6.92 5.87
CA GLY A 41 -14.33 7.11 6.33
C GLY A 41 -14.46 7.69 7.75
N CYS A 42 -13.36 7.88 8.46
CA CYS A 42 -13.35 8.54 9.79
C CYS A 42 -12.04 9.27 10.06
N ASN A 43 -10.92 8.60 9.79
CA ASN A 43 -9.57 9.06 10.04
C ASN A 43 -8.83 9.33 8.73
N THR A 44 -7.94 10.31 8.79
CA THR A 44 -7.01 10.60 7.70
C THR A 44 -5.75 9.79 7.91
N CYS A 45 -5.37 9.02 6.90
CA CYS A 45 -4.21 8.15 6.92
C CYS A 45 -3.15 8.67 5.94
N LEU A 46 -1.90 8.67 6.36
CA LEU A 46 -0.72 9.03 5.56
C LEU A 46 0.26 7.86 5.54
N CYS A 47 0.96 7.69 4.42
CA CYS A 47 2.03 6.70 4.34
C CYS A 47 3.33 7.26 4.94
N ASP A 48 3.87 6.58 5.95
CA ASP A 48 5.14 6.94 6.58
C ASP A 48 6.34 6.61 5.69
N MET A 49 7.28 7.55 5.59
CA MET A 49 8.46 7.44 4.73
C MET A 49 9.44 6.33 5.15
N PHE A 50 9.50 6.02 6.45
CA PHE A 50 10.55 5.17 7.01
C PHE A 50 10.03 3.75 7.27
N ALA A 51 8.84 3.64 7.84
CA ALA A 51 8.21 2.38 8.18
C ALA A 51 7.35 1.81 7.04
N SER A 52 7.08 2.59 5.99
CA SER A 52 6.19 2.21 4.88
C SER A 52 4.85 1.68 5.37
N ALA A 53 4.35 2.29 6.44
CA ALA A 53 3.15 1.92 7.15
C ALA A 53 2.13 3.07 7.11
N TRP A 54 0.84 2.74 7.14
CA TRP A 54 -0.22 3.73 7.25
C TRP A 54 -0.28 4.29 8.66
N LEU A 55 -0.03 5.58 8.81
CA LEU A 55 -0.25 6.34 10.02
C LEU A 55 -1.58 7.09 9.90
N CYS A 56 -2.56 6.72 10.71
CA CYS A 56 -3.87 7.35 10.71
C CYS A 56 -4.05 8.25 11.93
N THR A 57 -4.84 9.32 11.79
CA THR A 57 -5.37 10.04 12.96
C THR A 57 -6.19 9.08 13.83
N SER A 58 -6.36 9.43 15.12
CA SER A 58 -7.08 8.59 16.08
C SER A 58 -8.35 9.29 16.61
N ARG A 59 -9.23 9.72 15.71
CA ARG A 59 -10.57 10.20 16.07
C ARG A 59 -11.47 9.02 16.41
N TRP A 60 -12.39 9.21 17.35
CA TRP A 60 -13.41 8.22 17.66
C TRP A 60 -14.43 8.13 16.51
N CYS A 61 -14.69 6.91 16.02
CA CYS A 61 -15.45 6.70 14.79
C CYS A 61 -16.89 6.22 14.98
N GLY A 62 -17.31 5.88 16.20
CA GLY A 62 -18.62 5.29 16.46
C GLY A 62 -18.94 4.13 15.50
N ASP A 63 -20.11 4.17 14.88
CA ASP A 63 -20.61 3.16 13.92
C ASP A 63 -20.21 3.44 12.46
N SER A 64 -19.20 4.29 12.22
CA SER A 64 -18.76 4.63 10.86
C SER A 64 -18.19 3.42 10.13
N VAL A 65 -18.55 3.26 8.85
CA VAL A 65 -17.95 2.22 8.00
C VAL A 65 -16.50 2.61 7.70
N ILE A 66 -15.56 1.84 8.23
CA ILE A 66 -14.13 2.06 8.01
C ILE A 66 -13.70 1.40 6.69
N LEU A 67 -13.33 2.22 5.72
CA LEU A 67 -12.77 1.78 4.45
C LEU A 67 -11.39 1.17 4.70
N LYS A 68 -11.15 -0.01 4.12
CA LYS A 68 -9.84 -0.64 4.17
C LYS A 68 -8.81 0.24 3.43
N PRO A 69 -7.53 0.20 3.82
CA PRO A 69 -6.50 0.88 3.07
C PRO A 69 -6.55 0.45 1.60
N PRO A 70 -6.38 1.38 0.66
CA PRO A 70 -6.26 1.01 -0.74
C PRO A 70 -5.13 -0.02 -0.87
N PRO A 71 -5.26 -1.03 -1.76
CA PRO A 71 -4.19 -1.98 -1.99
C PRO A 71 -2.90 -1.22 -2.25
N CYS A 72 -1.85 -1.53 -1.48
CA CYS A 72 -0.55 -0.90 -1.66
C CYS A 72 -0.15 -1.06 -3.13
N LEU A 73 0.06 0.05 -3.83
CA LEU A 73 0.81 0.04 -5.09
C LEU A 73 2.17 -0.54 -4.71
N SER A 74 2.44 -1.79 -5.09
CA SER A 74 3.77 -2.33 -4.91
C SER A 74 4.76 -1.38 -5.62
N PRO A 75 5.96 -1.17 -5.09
CA PRO A 75 6.97 -0.30 -5.70
C PRO A 75 7.43 -0.72 -7.11
N GLU A 76 6.80 -1.73 -7.72
CA GLU A 76 7.09 -2.18 -9.09
C GLU A 76 5.98 -1.90 -10.11
N ARG A 77 4.75 -1.59 -9.69
CA ARG A 77 3.65 -1.55 -10.65
C ARG A 77 3.48 -0.16 -11.27
N LYS A 78 4.35 0.16 -12.22
CA LYS A 78 4.21 1.35 -13.07
C LYS A 78 2.99 1.21 -13.95
N CYS A 79 2.19 2.26 -14.07
CA CYS A 79 1.17 2.30 -15.12
C CYS A 79 1.84 2.48 -16.48
N ILE A 80 1.24 1.92 -17.53
CA ILE A 80 1.77 2.07 -18.89
C ILE A 80 1.40 3.49 -19.40
N PRO A 81 2.37 4.36 -19.74
CA PRO A 81 2.09 5.71 -20.21
C PRO A 81 1.06 5.76 -21.35
N GLY A 82 0.07 6.64 -21.23
CA GLY A 82 -1.00 6.79 -22.22
C GLY A 82 -2.19 5.85 -22.05
N LYS A 83 -2.09 4.77 -21.25
CA LYS A 83 -3.27 3.95 -20.89
C LYS A 83 -4.29 4.79 -20.13
N ARG A 84 -5.56 4.41 -20.27
CA ARG A 84 -6.71 5.05 -19.63
C ARG A 84 -7.63 3.99 -19.04
N TYR A 85 -8.33 4.34 -17.98
CA TYR A 85 -9.41 3.53 -17.42
C TYR A 85 -10.48 4.43 -16.81
N PHE A 86 -11.66 3.88 -16.57
CA PHE A 86 -12.75 4.54 -15.87
C PHE A 86 -12.92 3.86 -14.52
N ASP A 87 -12.84 4.63 -13.43
CA ASP A 87 -12.92 4.10 -12.07
C ASP A 87 -14.38 3.97 -11.57
N GLY A 88 -15.37 4.03 -12.45
CA GLY A 88 -16.79 4.07 -12.07
C GLY A 88 -17.35 5.49 -11.88
N CYS A 89 -16.50 6.52 -11.77
CA CYS A 89 -16.92 7.92 -11.67
C CYS A 89 -16.04 8.90 -12.48
N ASN A 90 -14.73 8.72 -12.42
CA ASN A 90 -13.69 9.53 -13.03
C ASN A 90 -13.02 8.82 -14.17
N ASN A 91 -12.58 9.63 -15.14
CA ASN A 91 -11.69 9.18 -16.19
C ASN A 91 -10.26 9.34 -15.73
N CYS A 92 -9.53 8.24 -15.70
CA CYS A 92 -8.15 8.18 -15.25
C CYS A 92 -7.21 7.84 -16.40
N TYR A 93 -5.99 8.36 -16.36
CA TYR A 93 -4.95 8.07 -17.33
C TYR A 93 -3.56 8.01 -16.70
N CYS A 94 -2.66 7.28 -17.34
CA CYS A 94 -1.26 7.22 -16.97
C CYS A 94 -0.46 8.31 -17.70
N THR A 95 0.25 9.14 -16.95
CA THR A 95 1.14 10.18 -17.47
C THR A 95 2.45 9.59 -17.99
N SER A 96 3.25 10.40 -18.70
CA SER A 96 4.59 10.00 -19.15
C SER A 96 5.55 9.63 -18.02
N LYS A 97 5.29 10.10 -16.79
CA LYS A 97 6.08 9.80 -15.59
C LYS A 97 5.62 8.54 -14.86
N SER A 98 4.76 7.72 -15.46
CA SER A 98 4.14 6.54 -14.82
C SER A 98 3.30 6.89 -13.57
N THR A 99 2.75 8.11 -13.53
CA THR A 99 1.84 8.57 -12.48
C THR A 99 0.40 8.56 -12.99
N ILE A 100 -0.54 8.14 -12.16
CA ILE A 100 -1.98 8.14 -12.50
C ILE A 100 -2.57 9.52 -12.22
N PHE A 101 -3.36 10.02 -13.17
CA PHE A 101 -4.15 11.25 -13.02
C PHE A 101 -5.62 10.94 -13.35
N CYS A 102 -6.54 11.44 -12.54
CA CYS A 102 -7.98 11.27 -12.72
C CYS A 102 -8.71 12.61 -12.76
N THR A 103 -9.84 12.66 -13.47
CA THR A 103 -10.79 13.78 -13.35
C THR A 103 -11.33 13.89 -11.92
N LYS A 104 -11.98 15.03 -11.59
CA LYS A 104 -12.61 15.26 -10.28
C LYS A 104 -14.10 15.51 -10.44
N THR A 105 -14.83 14.46 -10.77
CA THR A 105 -16.29 14.46 -10.89
C THR A 105 -16.93 14.24 -9.51
N PHE A 106 -18.18 14.69 -9.33
CA PHE A 106 -18.94 14.39 -8.12
C PHE A 106 -19.35 12.91 -8.10
N CYS A 107 -18.73 12.12 -7.22
CA CYS A 107 -18.87 10.66 -7.16
C CYS A 107 -19.88 10.19 -6.12
N GLU A 108 -21.04 10.83 -6.07
CA GLU A 108 -22.16 10.40 -5.22
C GLU A 108 -23.42 10.28 -6.07
N ARG A 109 -24.28 9.34 -5.69
CA ARG A 109 -25.60 9.16 -6.32
C ARG A 109 -26.69 9.22 -5.26
N MET A 110 -27.85 9.71 -5.67
CA MET A 110 -29.03 9.70 -4.82
C MET A 110 -29.63 8.28 -4.76
N HIS A 111 -29.77 7.74 -3.56
CA HIS A 111 -30.48 6.49 -3.33
C HIS A 111 -31.98 6.78 -3.28
N THR A 112 -32.72 6.34 -4.30
CA THR A 112 -34.14 6.72 -4.54
C THR A 112 -35.09 6.25 -3.44
N THR A 113 -34.76 5.18 -2.71
CA THR A 113 -35.61 4.63 -1.65
C THR A 113 -35.40 5.33 -0.30
N THR A 114 -34.19 5.80 -0.02
CA THR A 114 -33.85 6.41 1.28
C THR A 114 -33.59 7.91 1.18
N PHE A 115 -33.61 8.48 -0.03
CA PHE A 115 -33.30 9.87 -0.34
C PHE A 115 -31.92 10.33 0.19
N LYS A 116 -30.99 9.39 0.37
CA LYS A 116 -29.63 9.66 0.84
C LYS A 116 -28.65 9.75 -0.32
N LEU A 117 -27.66 10.64 -0.19
CA LEU A 117 -26.46 10.61 -1.03
C LEU A 117 -25.60 9.43 -0.59
N ILE A 118 -25.27 8.55 -1.52
CA ILE A 118 -24.37 7.42 -1.32
C ILE A 118 -23.15 7.57 -2.24
N PRO A 119 -21.94 7.34 -1.71
CA PRO A 119 -20.73 7.30 -2.54
C PRO A 119 -20.86 6.25 -3.65
N MET A 120 -20.35 6.55 -4.84
CA MET A 120 -20.18 5.54 -5.89
C MET A 120 -19.05 4.58 -5.52
N GLU A 121 -19.25 3.30 -5.85
CA GLU A 121 -18.21 2.28 -5.73
C GLU A 121 -17.18 2.49 -6.84
N LEU A 122 -15.89 2.60 -6.46
CA LEU A 122 -14.81 2.82 -7.41
C LEU A 122 -14.28 1.49 -7.96
N LEU A 123 -14.19 1.39 -9.29
CA LEU A 123 -13.64 0.26 -10.02
C LEU A 123 -12.10 0.33 -10.04
N PRO A 124 -11.41 -0.80 -9.81
CA PRO A 124 -9.95 -0.83 -9.89
C PRO A 124 -9.45 -0.72 -11.34
N PRO A 125 -8.21 -0.24 -11.58
CA PRO A 125 -7.61 -0.24 -12.90
C PRO A 125 -7.50 -1.67 -13.45
N PRO A 126 -7.78 -1.90 -14.75
CA PRO A 126 -7.74 -3.22 -15.33
C PRO A 126 -6.30 -3.79 -15.35
N PRO A 127 -6.12 -5.12 -15.38
CA PRO A 127 -4.80 -5.75 -15.31
C PRO A 127 -3.81 -5.26 -16.38
N ASP A 128 -4.31 -4.92 -17.57
CA ASP A 128 -3.52 -4.43 -18.72
C ASP A 128 -3.18 -2.92 -18.64
N PHE A 129 -3.58 -2.23 -17.57
CA PHE A 129 -3.18 -0.86 -17.27
C PHE A 129 -1.74 -0.77 -16.74
N TRP A 130 -1.22 -1.90 -16.29
CA TRP A 130 0.02 -2.03 -15.53
C TRP A 130 1.15 -2.63 -16.38
N GLN A 131 2.39 -2.20 -16.12
CA GLN A 131 3.62 -2.74 -16.69
C GLN A 131 4.09 -3.99 -15.95
#